data_AF-A0A8E2EKC3-F1
#
_entry.id   AF-A0A8E2EKC3-F1
#
_cell.length_a   1.000
_cell.length_b   1.000
_cell.length_c   1.000
_cell.angle_alpha   90.00
_cell.angle_beta   90.00
_cell.angle_gamma   90.00
#
_symmetry.space_group_name_H-M   'P 1'
#
loop_
_entity.id
_entity.type
_entity.pdbx_description
1 polymer ?
#
loop_
_entity_poly.entity_id
_entity_poly.type
_entity_poly.pdbx_seq_one_letter_code
_entity_poly.pdbx_strand_id
1 'polypeptide(L)'
;MLTLLQSTSELKGYDFHFGGYNINLVDSLCFNDPYKSEAEVSGDIANWLNGSYEVNTKLTGIIYVHSVNNVHIEGSVLHNMKMFRELCGTEPLKNVILATSFWGKVDQATKEMRERELDTTPEFWRSMIRKGSRTARFTDRASALSMISNQ
;
A
#
# COMPACT_ATOMS: atom_id res chain seq x y z
N MET A 1 -11.30 -0.44 1.23
CA MET A 1 -9.86 -0.32 1.60
C MET A 1 -9.04 -0.70 0.38
N LEU A 2 -8.02 0.08 0.02
CA LEU A 2 -7.21 -0.14 -1.19
C LEU A 2 -5.87 -0.79 -0.83
N THR A 3 -5.43 -1.81 -1.57
CA THR A 3 -4.09 -2.42 -1.48
C THR A 3 -3.30 -2.16 -2.76
N LEU A 4 -2.08 -1.67 -2.60
CA LEU A 4 -1.13 -1.47 -3.69
C LEU A 4 -0.06 -2.57 -3.63
N LEU A 5 -0.14 -3.52 -4.56
CA LEU A 5 0.83 -4.61 -4.72
C LEU A 5 1.69 -4.37 -5.95
N GLN A 6 2.95 -4.78 -5.90
CA GLN A 6 3.90 -4.49 -6.98
C GLN A 6 3.73 -5.34 -8.27
N SER A 7 2.70 -6.17 -8.38
CA SER A 7 2.62 -7.19 -9.45
C SER A 7 1.24 -7.46 -10.03
N THR A 8 0.23 -6.65 -9.75
CA THR A 8 -1.11 -6.85 -10.34
C THR A 8 -1.25 -6.05 -11.63
N SER A 9 -2.03 -6.59 -12.58
CA SER A 9 -2.31 -6.04 -13.92
C SER A 9 -3.74 -5.52 -14.10
N GLU A 10 -4.62 -5.70 -13.11
CA GLU A 10 -6.00 -5.21 -13.11
C GLU A 10 -6.45 -4.78 -11.71
N LEU A 11 -7.29 -3.74 -11.63
CA LEU A 11 -8.00 -3.37 -10.40
C LEU A 11 -9.07 -4.43 -10.11
N LYS A 12 -9.01 -5.06 -8.93
CA LYS A 12 -9.97 -6.09 -8.54
C LYS A 12 -10.48 -5.91 -7.12
N GLY A 13 -11.80 -5.83 -6.97
CA GLY A 13 -12.48 -5.79 -5.68
C GLY A 13 -12.71 -7.19 -5.11
N TYR A 14 -12.57 -7.31 -3.78
CA TYR A 14 -12.82 -8.51 -3.00
C TYR A 14 -13.66 -8.14 -1.79
N ASP A 15 -14.87 -8.70 -1.72
CA ASP A 15 -15.78 -8.49 -0.59
C ASP A 15 -15.72 -9.65 0.40
N PHE A 16 -15.61 -9.34 1.68
CA PHE A 16 -15.70 -10.33 2.75
C PHE A 16 -16.17 -9.71 4.06
N HIS A 17 -16.68 -10.54 4.96
CA HIS A 17 -17.11 -10.11 6.29
C HIS A 17 -16.05 -10.46 7.33
N PHE A 18 -15.64 -9.49 8.15
CA PHE A 18 -14.67 -9.71 9.21
C PHE A 18 -14.83 -8.69 10.35
N GLY A 19 -14.75 -9.16 11.60
CA GLY A 19 -14.81 -8.28 12.78
C GLY A 19 -16.12 -7.49 12.93
N GLY A 20 -17.23 -7.97 12.35
CA GLY A 20 -18.51 -7.26 12.32
C GLY A 20 -18.65 -6.24 11.18
N TYR A 21 -17.65 -6.10 10.31
CA TYR A 21 -17.64 -5.16 9.20
C TYR A 21 -17.67 -5.88 7.85
N ASN A 22 -18.36 -5.26 6.88
CA ASN A 22 -18.23 -5.63 5.47
C ASN A 22 -17.01 -4.92 4.90
N ILE A 23 -16.03 -5.69 4.47
CA ILE A 23 -14.76 -5.20 3.96
C ILE A 23 -14.74 -5.41 2.45
N ASN A 24 -14.62 -4.31 1.73
CA ASN A 24 -14.26 -4.30 0.31
C ASN A 24 -12.77 -3.98 0.21
N LEU A 25 -11.97 -4.96 -0.23
CA LEU A 25 -10.54 -4.81 -0.51
C LEU A 25 -10.34 -4.66 -2.01
N VAL A 26 -9.70 -3.58 -2.42
CA VAL A 26 -9.40 -3.34 -3.83
C VAL A 26 -7.92 -3.58 -4.04
N ASP A 27 -7.59 -4.62 -4.78
CA ASP A 27 -6.23 -4.83 -5.26
C ASP A 27 -6.00 -3.95 -6.48
N SER A 28 -4.89 -3.21 -6.48
CA SER A 28 -4.62 -2.17 -7.46
C SER A 28 -3.21 -2.27 -8.02
N LEU A 29 -3.13 -1.88 -9.30
CA LEU A 29 -1.95 -1.87 -10.15
C LEU A 29 -0.75 -1.21 -9.49
N CYS A 30 0.43 -1.77 -9.77
CA CYS A 30 1.70 -1.12 -9.44
C CYS A 30 1.93 0.10 -10.35
N PHE A 31 2.51 1.18 -9.80
CA PHE A 31 2.93 2.35 -10.58
C PHE A 31 4.05 2.07 -11.60
N ASN A 32 4.66 0.88 -11.58
CA ASN A 32 5.70 0.44 -12.53
C ASN A 32 5.18 -0.56 -13.58
N ASP A 33 3.92 -0.45 -14.00
CA ASP A 33 3.39 -1.28 -15.09
C ASP A 33 4.09 -0.90 -16.43
N PRO A 34 4.80 -1.82 -17.10
CA PRO A 34 5.44 -1.53 -18.38
C PRO A 34 4.44 -1.26 -19.52
N TYR A 35 3.15 -1.52 -19.31
CA TYR A 35 2.08 -1.37 -20.30
C TYR A 35 1.14 -0.20 -20.03
N LYS A 36 1.29 0.51 -18.89
CA LYS A 36 0.46 1.67 -18.54
C LYS A 36 1.31 2.83 -18.03
N SER A 37 0.98 4.03 -18.46
CA SER A 37 1.60 5.24 -17.90
C SER A 37 1.12 5.50 -16.47
N GLU A 38 1.94 6.24 -15.71
CA GLU A 38 1.63 6.70 -14.35
C GLU A 38 0.29 7.45 -14.25
N ALA A 39 -0.02 8.26 -15.28
CA ALA A 39 -1.27 9.01 -15.37
C ALA A 39 -2.48 8.07 -15.58
N GLU A 40 -2.30 6.99 -16.34
CA GLU A 40 -3.34 5.97 -16.53
C GLU A 40 -3.59 5.20 -15.23
N VAL A 41 -2.56 4.78 -14.51
CA VAL A 41 -2.72 4.10 -13.20
C VAL A 41 -3.42 5.02 -12.18
N SER A 42 -3.01 6.28 -12.11
CA SER A 42 -3.65 7.26 -11.22
C SER A 42 -5.10 7.55 -11.61
N GLY A 43 -5.36 7.63 -12.92
CA GLY A 43 -6.71 7.78 -13.49
C GLY A 43 -7.60 6.57 -13.20
N ASP A 44 -7.10 5.35 -13.33
CA ASP A 44 -7.82 4.11 -13.02
C ASP A 44 -8.23 4.08 -11.53
N ILE A 45 -7.32 4.44 -10.63
CA ILE A 45 -7.60 4.52 -9.19
C ILE A 45 -8.63 5.62 -8.91
N ALA A 46 -8.48 6.81 -9.50
CA ALA A 46 -9.41 7.92 -9.32
C ALA A 46 -10.82 7.59 -9.86
N ASN A 47 -10.90 6.96 -11.04
CA ASN A 47 -12.15 6.52 -11.65
C ASN A 47 -12.84 5.46 -10.80
N TRP A 48 -12.07 4.48 -10.28
CA TRP A 48 -12.62 3.48 -9.36
C TRP A 48 -13.16 4.13 -8.09
N LEU A 49 -12.41 5.06 -7.49
CA LEU A 49 -12.86 5.80 -6.31
C LEU A 49 -14.14 6.59 -6.63
N ASN A 50 -14.20 7.30 -7.74
CA ASN A 50 -15.37 8.07 -8.18
C ASN A 50 -16.61 7.18 -8.40
N GLY A 51 -16.46 6.04 -9.09
CA GLY A 51 -17.54 5.07 -9.26
C GLY A 51 -18.01 4.46 -7.94
N SER A 52 -17.12 4.27 -6.97
CA SER A 52 -17.48 3.76 -5.64
C SER A 52 -18.30 4.76 -4.82
N TYR A 53 -18.13 6.07 -5.06
CA TYR A 53 -18.94 7.13 -4.43
C TYR A 53 -20.40 7.12 -4.92
N GLU A 54 -20.66 6.72 -6.17
CA GLU A 54 -22.02 6.58 -6.71
C GLU A 54 -22.81 5.47 -5.98
N VAL A 55 -22.10 4.51 -5.37
CA VAL A 55 -22.66 3.41 -4.56
C VAL A 55 -22.51 3.68 -3.05
N ASN A 56 -22.24 4.94 -2.67
CA ASN A 56 -22.12 5.40 -1.28
C ASN A 56 -21.02 4.69 -0.44
N THR A 57 -20.03 4.07 -1.11
CA THR A 57 -18.90 3.42 -0.45
C THR A 57 -17.75 4.40 -0.34
N LYS A 58 -17.39 4.80 0.89
CA LYS A 58 -16.27 5.72 1.13
C LYS A 58 -14.96 4.97 1.28
N LEU A 59 -13.87 5.51 0.73
CA LEU A 59 -12.52 5.01 1.00
C LEU A 59 -12.18 5.24 2.48
N THR A 60 -12.06 4.16 3.24
CA THR A 60 -11.74 4.21 4.68
C THR A 60 -10.26 4.17 4.98
N GLY A 61 -9.44 3.62 4.07
CA GLY A 61 -7.99 3.55 4.23
C GLY A 61 -7.27 2.90 3.05
N ILE A 62 -5.95 3.06 3.05
CA ILE A 62 -5.04 2.58 2.00
C ILE A 62 -3.92 1.78 2.65
N ILE A 63 -3.56 0.64 2.06
CA ILE A 63 -2.44 -0.21 2.46
C ILE A 63 -1.44 -0.23 1.30
N TYR A 64 -0.25 0.30 1.53
CA TYR A 64 0.89 0.14 0.63
C TYR A 64 1.73 -1.04 1.06
N VAL A 65 2.04 -1.99 0.17
CA VAL A 65 2.84 -3.16 0.51
C VAL A 65 4.18 -3.16 -0.22
N HIS A 66 5.27 -3.17 0.54
CA HIS A 66 6.64 -3.27 0.03
C HIS A 66 7.24 -4.65 0.29
N SER A 67 7.84 -5.28 -0.73
CA SER A 67 8.56 -6.55 -0.56
C SER A 67 9.94 -6.34 0.05
N VAL A 68 10.21 -6.91 1.24
CA VAL A 68 11.57 -6.87 1.82
C VAL A 68 12.57 -7.73 1.06
N ASN A 69 12.09 -8.57 0.13
CA ASN A 69 12.93 -9.39 -0.73
C ASN A 69 13.51 -8.61 -1.93
N ASN A 70 12.92 -7.48 -2.30
CA ASN A 70 13.39 -6.71 -3.45
C ASN A 70 14.82 -6.21 -3.21
N VAL A 71 15.73 -6.63 -4.09
CA VAL A 71 17.17 -6.40 -3.93
C VAL A 71 17.55 -5.02 -4.43
N HIS A 72 17.04 -4.57 -5.58
CA HIS A 72 17.36 -3.29 -6.21
C HIS A 72 16.24 -2.85 -7.15
N ILE A 73 15.81 -1.58 -7.06
CA ILE A 73 16.16 -0.44 -7.94
C ILE A 73 15.74 0.79 -7.09
N GLU A 74 16.68 1.44 -6.40
CA GLU A 74 16.42 2.64 -5.57
C GLU A 74 15.54 3.65 -6.30
N GLY A 75 15.81 3.89 -7.60
CA GLY A 75 15.02 4.79 -8.44
C GLY A 75 13.54 4.39 -8.58
N SER A 76 13.26 3.11 -8.77
CA SER A 76 11.88 2.62 -8.98
C SER A 76 11.07 2.62 -7.68
N VAL A 77 11.72 2.36 -6.54
CA VAL A 77 11.08 2.40 -5.22
C VAL A 77 10.79 3.85 -4.83
N LEU A 78 11.75 4.75 -5.04
CA LEU A 78 11.58 6.18 -4.82
C LEU A 78 10.48 6.76 -5.72
N HIS A 79 10.46 6.36 -6.98
CA HIS A 79 9.43 6.75 -7.93
C HIS A 79 8.03 6.29 -7.46
N ASN A 80 7.88 5.00 -7.15
CA ASN A 80 6.63 4.45 -6.62
C ASN A 80 6.18 5.13 -5.31
N MET A 81 7.12 5.42 -4.42
CA MET A 81 6.85 6.16 -3.17
C MET A 81 6.37 7.58 -3.45
N LYS A 82 6.99 8.28 -4.40
CA LYS A 82 6.57 9.62 -4.80
C LYS A 82 5.14 9.60 -5.33
N MET A 83 4.84 8.70 -6.27
CA MET A 83 3.50 8.52 -6.83
C MET A 83 2.46 8.18 -5.76
N PHE A 84 2.79 7.26 -4.86
CA PHE A 84 1.90 6.90 -3.76
C PHE A 84 1.61 8.07 -2.82
N ARG A 85 2.61 8.90 -2.51
CA ARG A 85 2.41 10.13 -1.71
C ARG A 85 1.50 11.12 -2.41
N GLU A 86 1.64 11.29 -3.72
CA GLU A 86 0.78 12.16 -4.52
C GLU A 86 -0.67 11.67 -4.51
N LEU A 87 -0.89 10.36 -4.65
CA LEU A 87 -2.22 9.74 -4.52
C LEU A 87 -2.85 9.99 -3.14
N CYS A 88 -2.06 9.89 -2.08
CA CYS A 88 -2.56 10.09 -0.71
C CYS A 88 -2.84 11.57 -0.38
N GLY A 89 -2.28 12.50 -1.15
CA GLY A 89 -2.45 13.94 -0.92
C GLY A 89 -1.72 14.49 0.32
N THR A 90 -2.11 15.68 0.74
CA THR A 90 -1.45 16.45 1.81
C THR A 90 -2.04 16.28 3.20
N GLU A 91 -3.21 15.64 3.30
CA GLU A 91 -3.95 15.43 4.55
C GLU A 91 -3.23 14.50 5.55
N PRO A 92 -3.59 14.52 6.84
CA PRO A 92 -3.07 13.56 7.80
C PRO A 92 -3.26 12.12 7.32
N LEU A 93 -2.16 11.37 7.19
CA LEU A 93 -2.11 10.05 6.57
C LEU A 93 -2.48 8.93 7.56
N LYS A 94 -3.37 9.23 8.51
CA LYS A 94 -3.78 8.33 9.62
C LYS A 94 -4.46 7.04 9.15
N ASN A 95 -5.08 7.08 7.97
CA ASN A 95 -5.76 5.94 7.37
C ASN A 95 -4.85 5.17 6.39
N VAL A 96 -3.55 5.50 6.35
CA VAL A 96 -2.55 4.81 5.54
C VAL A 96 -1.75 3.83 6.39
N ILE A 97 -1.63 2.60 5.88
CA ILE A 97 -0.77 1.55 6.44
C ILE A 97 0.34 1.26 5.43
N LEU A 98 1.58 1.27 5.91
CA LEU A 98 2.78 0.92 5.17
C LEU A 98 3.22 -0.46 5.64
N ALA A 99 2.99 -1.47 4.81
CA ALA A 99 3.22 -2.87 5.15
C ALA A 99 4.45 -3.43 4.44
N THR A 100 5.22 -4.26 5.13
CA THR A 100 6.33 -5.03 4.54
C THR A 100 5.93 -6.49 4.34
N SER A 101 6.25 -7.11 3.20
CA SER A 101 5.91 -8.52 2.88
C SER A 101 7.15 -9.35 2.51
N PHE A 102 6.97 -10.65 2.27
CA PHE A 102 8.04 -11.62 1.91
C PHE A 102 9.12 -11.84 3.00
N TRP A 103 8.74 -11.71 4.27
CA TRP A 103 9.61 -11.89 5.45
C TRP A 103 10.29 -13.27 5.57
N GLY A 104 9.80 -14.28 4.82
CA GLY A 104 10.39 -15.63 4.78
C GLY A 104 11.35 -15.89 3.61
N LYS A 105 11.69 -14.87 2.81
CA LYS A 105 12.49 -15.04 1.57
C LYS A 105 13.94 -14.57 1.66
N VAL A 106 14.29 -13.84 2.71
CA VAL A 106 15.62 -13.27 2.96
C VAL A 106 16.03 -13.51 4.41
N ASP A 107 17.33 -13.51 4.68
CA ASP A 107 17.86 -13.69 6.04
C ASP A 107 17.41 -12.55 6.97
N GLN A 108 17.46 -12.82 8.29
CA GLN A 108 16.97 -11.91 9.32
C GLN A 108 17.63 -10.53 9.29
N ALA A 109 18.96 -10.49 9.16
CA ALA A 109 19.70 -9.24 9.21
C ALA A 109 19.36 -8.36 7.99
N THR A 110 19.29 -8.95 6.80
CA THR A 110 18.95 -8.22 5.57
C THR A 110 17.56 -7.60 5.62
N LYS A 111 16.54 -8.35 6.05
CA LYS A 111 15.16 -7.82 6.09
C LYS A 111 14.95 -6.76 7.17
N GLU A 112 15.60 -6.91 8.33
CA GLU A 112 15.57 -5.87 9.38
C GLU A 112 16.30 -4.60 8.95
N MET A 113 17.45 -4.74 8.26
CA MET A 113 18.16 -3.61 7.69
C MET A 113 17.30 -2.86 6.67
N ARG A 114 16.65 -3.57 5.74
CA ARG A 114 15.78 -2.99 4.72
C ARG A 114 14.54 -2.32 5.31
N GLU A 115 13.89 -2.95 6.29
CA GLU A 115 12.75 -2.33 6.99
C GLU A 115 13.19 -1.04 7.71
N ARG A 116 14.34 -1.07 8.39
CA ARG A 116 14.88 0.10 9.08
C ARG A 116 15.17 1.24 8.10
N GLU A 117 15.70 0.93 6.92
CA GLU A 117 15.93 1.91 5.86
C GLU A 117 14.61 2.55 5.41
N LEU A 118 13.56 1.77 5.15
CA LEU A 118 12.23 2.28 4.82
C LEU A 118 11.71 3.26 5.90
N ASP A 119 11.81 2.86 7.16
CA ASP A 119 11.28 3.60 8.31
C ASP A 119 12.03 4.91 8.61
N THR A 120 13.33 4.95 8.32
CA THR A 120 14.22 6.05 8.73
C THR A 120 14.50 7.07 7.62
N THR A 121 14.39 6.67 6.35
CA THR A 121 14.68 7.54 5.20
C THR A 121 13.48 8.44 4.87
N PRO A 122 13.62 9.79 4.91
CA PRO A 122 12.56 10.76 4.59
C PRO A 122 11.87 10.52 3.24
N GLU A 123 12.66 10.15 2.24
CA GLU A 123 12.26 9.88 0.87
C GLU A 123 11.44 8.59 0.74
N PHE A 124 11.54 7.68 1.72
CA PHE A 124 10.72 6.49 1.88
C PHE A 124 9.55 6.76 2.84
N TRP A 125 9.44 6.01 3.94
CA TRP A 125 8.25 6.02 4.79
C TRP A 125 8.30 7.06 5.90
N ARG A 126 9.49 7.54 6.27
CA ARG A 126 9.68 8.41 7.44
C ARG A 126 8.80 9.66 7.39
N SER A 127 8.66 10.28 6.22
CA SER A 127 7.81 11.47 6.03
C SER A 127 6.31 11.16 6.22
N MET A 128 5.86 9.99 5.77
CA MET A 128 4.46 9.55 5.89
C MET A 128 4.13 9.13 7.33
N ILE A 129 5.05 8.42 7.99
CA ILE A 129 4.94 8.05 9.41
C ILE A 129 4.79 9.31 10.28
N ARG A 130 5.59 10.35 10.02
CA ARG A 130 5.46 11.65 10.72
C ARG A 130 4.11 12.33 10.52
N LYS A 131 3.38 12.00 9.46
CA LYS A 131 2.02 12.50 9.16
C LYS A 131 0.91 11.58 9.66
N GLY A 132 1.26 10.50 10.38
CA GLY A 132 0.31 9.61 11.05
C GLY A 132 0.12 8.25 10.40
N SER A 133 0.85 7.91 9.32
CA SER A 133 0.80 6.55 8.75
C SER A 133 1.32 5.52 9.74
N ARG A 134 0.70 4.34 9.73
CA ARG A 134 1.10 3.20 10.57
C ARG A 134 1.98 2.25 9.76
N THR A 135 2.91 1.55 10.41
CA THR A 135 3.69 0.49 9.78
C THR A 135 3.22 -0.88 10.26
N ALA A 136 3.37 -1.90 9.42
CA ALA A 136 3.02 -3.28 9.74
C ALA A 136 3.90 -4.28 8.99
N ARG A 137 4.02 -5.50 9.52
CA ARG A 137 4.65 -6.63 8.83
C ARG A 137 3.57 -7.61 8.38
N PHE A 138 3.46 -7.84 7.07
CA PHE A 138 2.60 -8.85 6.48
C PHE A 138 3.38 -10.17 6.33
N THR A 139 3.17 -11.07 7.30
CA THR A 139 3.82 -12.39 7.37
C THR A 139 2.89 -13.53 7.00
N ASP A 140 1.60 -13.38 7.32
CA ASP A 140 0.57 -14.39 7.19
C ASP A 140 -0.83 -13.76 7.22
N ARG A 141 -1.86 -14.61 7.14
CA ARG A 141 -3.26 -14.20 7.20
C ARG A 141 -3.61 -13.44 8.49
N ALA A 142 -3.08 -13.84 9.65
CA ALA A 142 -3.39 -13.19 10.92
C ALA A 142 -2.86 -11.75 10.94
N SER A 143 -1.62 -11.56 10.48
CA SER A 143 -1.05 -10.22 10.32
C SER A 143 -1.86 -9.36 9.34
N ALA A 144 -2.32 -9.92 8.22
CA ALA A 144 -3.18 -9.23 7.26
C ALA A 144 -4.48 -8.73 7.87
N LEU A 145 -5.16 -9.58 8.64
CA LEU A 145 -6.41 -9.23 9.31
C LEU A 145 -6.22 -8.19 10.42
N SER A 146 -5.07 -8.22 11.11
CA SER A 146 -4.75 -7.22 12.15
C SER A 146 -4.60 -5.79 11.61
N MET A 147 -4.15 -5.65 10.35
CA MET A 147 -4.03 -4.34 9.69
C MET A 147 -5.38 -3.68 9.45
N ILE A 148 -6.43 -4.47 9.21
CA ILE A 148 -7.75 -3.97 8.82
C ILE A 148 -8.74 -3.93 9.98
N SER A 149 -8.45 -4.59 11.12
CA SER A 149 -9.30 -4.62 12.32
C SER A 149 -9.16 -3.40 13.23
N ASN A 150 -8.06 -2.66 13.14
CA ASN A 150 -7.73 -1.56 14.07
C ASN A 150 -7.95 -0.17 13.45
N GLN A 151 -8.89 -0.04 12.52
CA GLN A 151 -9.22 1.23 11.86
C GLN A 151 -10.36 1.94 12.59
#